data_AF-A0A136P4C7-F1
#
_entry.id   AF-A0A136P4C7-F1
#
_cell.length_a   1.000
_cell.length_b   1.000
_cell.length_c   1.000
_cell.angle_alpha   90.00
_cell.angle_beta   90.00
_cell.angle_gamma   90.00
#
_symmetry.space_group_name_H-M   'P 1'
#
loop_
_entity.id
_entity.type
_entity.pdbx_description
1 polymer ?
#
loop_
_entity_poly.entity_id
_entity_poly.type
_entity_poly.pdbx_seq_one_letter_code
_entity_poly.pdbx_strand_id
1 'polypeptide(L)'
;MHDINRKLHILISCCSESWGGLEMAALETAIQLKKSGMQVTIAGLDNTAFIKKAGNYEFNLISLLPGNIHLLKNIFTIKKFIKTSDPNIIHSHLSHDLWILTPALKLSGSDAKLFLTKHMASGIKKKDIFHRFLYNRVNKAAAVSQYIKKSLVDTTSIPEDKIIVLPVGIDADKFNIFYNKEEIKTVLQIPLNKLVIGFTGRITPGKGHEDFFKAAKIFE
;
A
#
# COMPACT_ATOMS: atom_id res chain seq x y z
N MET A 1 -20.32 12.19 24.82
CA MET A 1 -21.14 12.21 23.59
C MET A 1 -20.19 12.22 22.40
N HIS A 2 -20.03 11.09 21.71
CA HIS A 2 -19.33 11.09 20.42
C HIS A 2 -20.31 11.59 19.37
N ASP A 3 -19.92 12.64 18.67
CA ASP A 3 -20.73 13.35 17.69
C ASP A 3 -21.10 12.42 16.52
N ILE A 4 -22.38 12.12 16.36
CA ILE A 4 -22.92 11.09 15.44
C ILE A 4 -22.76 11.52 13.97
N ASN A 5 -22.36 12.77 13.71
CA ASN A 5 -22.21 13.35 12.37
C ASN A 5 -20.77 13.62 11.92
N ARG A 6 -19.73 13.27 12.72
CA ARG A 6 -18.35 13.50 12.27
C ARG A 6 -17.92 12.45 11.26
N LYS A 7 -17.90 12.84 9.99
CA LYS A 7 -17.31 12.08 8.88
C LYS A 7 -15.91 11.60 9.26
N LEU A 8 -15.67 10.28 9.20
CA LEU A 8 -14.38 9.68 9.56
C LEU A 8 -13.26 10.29 8.69
N HIS A 9 -12.21 10.78 9.36
CA HIS A 9 -11.01 11.29 8.70
C HIS A 9 -9.87 10.26 8.79
N ILE A 10 -9.38 9.87 7.60
CA ILE A 10 -8.34 8.86 7.43
C ILE A 10 -7.11 9.50 6.78
N LEU A 11 -5.95 9.29 7.40
CA LEU A 11 -4.64 9.53 6.78
C LEU A 11 -4.14 8.24 6.14
N ILE A 12 -4.05 8.20 4.81
CA ILE A 12 -3.41 7.11 4.07
C ILE A 12 -1.94 7.45 3.87
N SER A 13 -1.02 6.56 4.27
CA SER A 13 0.42 6.74 4.05
C SER A 13 1.00 5.69 3.11
N CYS A 14 1.82 6.14 2.17
CA CYS A 14 2.66 5.26 1.35
C CYS A 14 3.92 6.01 0.89
N CYS A 15 5.02 5.85 1.63
CA CYS A 15 6.31 6.47 1.29
C CYS A 15 7.19 5.58 0.41
N SER A 16 6.64 5.05 -0.68
CA SER A 16 7.40 4.28 -1.67
C SER A 16 7.86 5.17 -2.82
N GLU A 17 9.07 4.90 -3.33
CA GLU A 17 9.65 5.58 -4.49
C GLU A 17 9.21 4.95 -5.82
N SER A 18 8.65 3.73 -5.77
CA SER A 18 8.26 2.96 -6.95
C SER A 18 6.80 3.17 -7.35
N TRP A 19 6.41 2.56 -8.46
CA TRP A 19 5.01 2.40 -8.85
C TRP A 19 4.72 0.93 -9.18
N GLY A 20 3.92 0.29 -8.35
CA GLY A 20 3.50 -1.10 -8.52
C GLY A 20 2.27 -1.42 -7.67
N GLY A 21 2.07 -2.71 -7.39
CA GLY A 21 0.85 -3.18 -6.73
C GLY A 21 0.59 -2.57 -5.35
N LEU A 22 1.64 -2.22 -4.60
CA LEU A 22 1.51 -1.60 -3.27
C LEU A 22 0.93 -0.19 -3.37
N GLU A 23 1.51 0.65 -4.22
CA GLU A 23 1.11 2.05 -4.40
C GLU A 23 -0.25 2.15 -5.11
N MET A 24 -0.48 1.27 -6.09
CA MET A 24 -1.79 1.13 -6.74
C MET A 24 -2.87 0.76 -5.71
N ALA A 25 -2.62 -0.24 -4.87
CA ALA A 25 -3.58 -0.65 -3.84
C ALA A 25 -3.81 0.46 -2.79
N ALA A 26 -2.77 1.21 -2.41
CA ALA A 26 -2.90 2.34 -1.50
C ALA A 26 -3.78 3.46 -2.10
N LEU A 27 -3.55 3.81 -3.36
CA LEU A 27 -4.33 4.82 -4.05
C LEU A 27 -5.78 4.37 -4.26
N GLU A 28 -5.99 3.13 -4.69
CA GLU A 28 -7.33 2.57 -4.86
C GLU A 28 -8.10 2.56 -3.54
N THR A 29 -7.46 2.15 -2.45
CA THR A 29 -8.05 2.20 -1.09
C THR A 29 -8.48 3.64 -0.74
N ALA A 30 -7.62 4.64 -0.98
CA ALA A 30 -7.94 6.03 -0.74
C ALA A 30 -9.14 6.53 -1.56
N ILE A 31 -9.21 6.14 -2.85
CA ILE A 31 -10.32 6.49 -3.75
C ILE A 31 -11.63 5.89 -3.25
N GLN A 32 -11.64 4.60 -2.89
CA GLN A 32 -12.85 3.91 -2.44
C GLN A 32 -13.34 4.43 -1.09
N LEU A 33 -12.44 4.76 -0.16
CA LEU A 33 -12.80 5.40 1.11
C LEU A 33 -13.42 6.79 0.89
N LYS A 34 -12.86 7.60 -0.02
CA LYS A 34 -13.43 8.90 -0.38
C LYS A 34 -14.80 8.76 -1.06
N LYS A 35 -14.97 7.81 -2.00
CA LYS A 35 -16.26 7.47 -2.63
C LYS A 35 -17.31 7.03 -1.61
N SER A 36 -16.88 6.31 -0.57
CA SER A 36 -17.73 5.90 0.56
C SER A 36 -18.08 7.05 1.52
N GLY A 37 -17.76 8.30 1.14
CA GLY A 37 -18.12 9.47 1.91
C GLY A 37 -17.20 9.73 3.10
N MET A 38 -15.99 9.16 3.18
CA MET A 38 -14.99 9.47 4.21
C MET A 38 -14.09 10.63 3.80
N GLN A 39 -13.52 11.34 4.77
CA GLN A 39 -12.50 12.36 4.51
C GLN A 39 -11.14 11.66 4.43
N VAL A 40 -10.39 11.89 3.35
CA VAL A 40 -9.11 11.23 3.12
C VAL A 40 -8.02 12.27 2.88
N THR A 41 -6.94 12.14 3.65
CA THR A 41 -5.66 12.84 3.42
C THR A 41 -4.62 11.80 3.02
N ILE A 42 -3.77 12.12 2.05
CA ILE A 42 -2.69 11.24 1.59
C ILE A 42 -1.35 11.82 2.02
N ALA A 43 -0.51 10.99 2.64
CA ALA A 43 0.90 11.27 2.87
C ALA A 43 1.77 10.34 2.04
N GLY A 44 2.80 10.89 1.40
CA GLY A 44 3.71 10.13 0.56
C GLY A 44 4.97 10.94 0.26
N LEU A 45 5.97 10.29 -0.31
CA LEU A 45 7.22 10.96 -0.64
C LEU A 45 7.02 11.94 -1.79
N ASP A 46 7.62 13.12 -1.65
CA ASP A 46 7.58 14.16 -2.66
C ASP A 46 8.19 13.68 -3.99
N ASN A 47 7.69 14.23 -5.10
CA ASN A 47 8.12 13.88 -6.46
C ASN A 47 7.93 12.41 -6.90
N THR A 48 7.31 11.55 -6.09
CA THR A 48 7.03 10.15 -6.45
C THR A 48 5.77 9.98 -7.30
N ALA A 49 5.68 8.85 -8.00
CA ALA A 49 4.51 8.49 -8.80
C ALA A 49 3.23 8.41 -7.95
N PHE A 50 3.33 7.96 -6.70
CA PHE A 50 2.20 7.84 -5.78
C PHE A 50 1.56 9.21 -5.49
N ILE A 51 2.34 10.20 -5.05
CA ILE A 51 1.82 11.56 -4.78
C ILE A 51 1.31 12.24 -6.06
N LYS A 52 2.04 12.11 -7.17
CA LYS A 52 1.60 12.69 -8.46
C LYS A 52 0.25 12.14 -8.91
N LYS A 53 0.04 10.82 -8.81
CA LYS A 53 -1.24 10.20 -9.18
C LYS A 53 -2.35 10.51 -8.18
N ALA A 54 -2.03 10.60 -6.89
CA ALA A 54 -2.97 11.05 -5.86
C ALA A 54 -3.48 12.49 -6.12
N GLY A 55 -2.63 13.38 -6.65
CA GLY A 55 -3.01 14.74 -7.02
C GLY A 55 -4.15 14.85 -8.04
N ASN A 56 -4.43 13.78 -8.79
CA ASN A 56 -5.52 13.76 -9.76
C ASN A 56 -6.92 13.52 -9.13
N TYR A 57 -7.01 13.31 -7.80
CA TYR A 57 -8.24 12.86 -7.13
C TYR A 57 -8.74 13.80 -6.02
N GLU A 58 -8.39 15.09 -6.07
CA GLU A 58 -8.82 16.12 -5.10
C GLU A 58 -8.64 15.68 -3.63
N PHE A 59 -7.51 15.05 -3.32
CA PHE A 59 -7.13 14.73 -1.94
C PHE A 59 -6.36 15.88 -1.32
N ASN A 60 -6.46 16.01 0.00
CA ASN A 60 -5.45 16.76 0.76
C ASN A 60 -4.15 15.98 0.74
N LEU A 61 -3.06 16.59 0.27
CA LEU A 61 -1.76 15.92 0.13
C LEU A 61 -0.76 16.45 1.17
N ILE A 62 0.02 15.53 1.73
CA ILE A 62 1.19 15.81 2.58
C ILE A 62 2.41 15.22 1.88
N SER A 63 3.21 16.07 1.26
CA SER A 63 4.51 15.69 0.71
C SER A 63 5.54 15.55 1.82
N LEU A 64 6.14 14.37 1.93
CA LEU A 64 7.25 14.05 2.83
C LEU A 64 8.56 14.01 2.06
N LEU A 65 9.66 14.38 2.70
CA LEU A 65 10.95 14.43 2.02
C LEU A 65 11.60 13.04 1.95
N PRO A 66 12.20 12.66 0.81
CA PRO A 66 12.86 11.36 0.65
C PRO A 66 14.17 11.28 1.44
N GLY A 67 14.56 10.07 1.84
CA GLY A 67 15.84 9.82 2.51
C GLY A 67 15.82 10.02 4.04
N ASN A 68 16.70 9.27 4.72
CA ASN A 68 16.70 9.15 6.18
C ASN A 68 17.09 10.43 6.92
N ILE A 69 17.85 11.33 6.28
CA ILE A 69 18.25 12.62 6.86
C ILE A 69 17.05 13.52 7.19
N HIS A 70 15.92 13.31 6.51
CA HIS A 70 14.70 14.07 6.73
C HIS A 70 13.70 13.38 7.66
N LEU A 71 14.07 12.26 8.31
CA LEU A 71 13.19 11.50 9.19
C LEU A 71 12.58 12.38 10.29
N LEU A 72 13.39 13.16 11.02
CA LEU A 72 12.90 14.04 12.08
C LEU A 72 11.93 15.10 11.53
N LYS A 73 12.27 15.74 10.41
CA LYS A 73 11.41 16.73 9.76
C LYS A 73 10.06 16.11 9.37
N ASN A 74 10.07 14.93 8.77
CA ASN A 74 8.85 14.20 8.41
C ASN A 74 8.01 13.83 9.64
N ILE A 75 8.63 13.44 10.76
CA ILE A 75 7.94 13.18 12.04
C ILE A 75 7.22 14.43 12.53
N PHE A 76 7.88 15.59 12.52
CA PHE A 76 7.26 16.85 12.94
C PHE A 76 6.17 17.33 11.98
N THR A 77 6.32 17.11 10.67
CA THR A 77 5.27 17.38 9.68
C THR A 77 4.01 16.57 9.97
N ILE A 78 4.14 15.25 10.14
CA ILE A 78 2.99 14.39 10.46
C ILE A 78 2.42 14.71 11.85
N LYS A 79 3.25 14.98 12.85
CA LYS A 79 2.79 15.42 14.18
C LYS A 79 1.93 16.68 14.08
N LYS A 80 2.39 17.69 13.33
CA LYS A 80 1.64 18.94 13.13
C LYS A 80 0.28 18.63 12.50
N PHE A 81 0.26 17.85 11.42
CA PHE A 81 -0.98 17.44 10.77
C PHE A 81 -1.94 16.71 11.72
N ILE A 82 -1.46 15.76 12.51
CA ILE A 82 -2.27 15.02 13.47
C ILE A 82 -2.90 15.98 14.48
N LYS A 83 -2.13 16.95 15.00
CA LYS A 83 -2.64 17.95 15.95
C LYS A 83 -3.66 18.92 15.36
N THR A 84 -3.51 19.29 14.08
CA THR A 84 -4.38 20.28 13.45
C THR A 84 -5.65 19.66 12.87
N SER A 85 -5.56 18.43 12.37
CA SER A 85 -6.64 17.82 11.58
C SER A 85 -7.33 16.69 12.33
N ASP A 86 -6.71 16.18 13.41
CA ASP A 86 -7.29 15.17 14.31
C ASP A 86 -7.88 13.97 13.55
N PRO A 87 -7.06 13.24 12.77
CA PRO A 87 -7.54 12.07 12.02
C PRO A 87 -7.95 10.97 12.99
N ASN A 88 -9.05 10.27 12.69
CA ASN A 88 -9.50 9.13 13.49
C ASN A 88 -8.62 7.89 13.25
N ILE A 89 -8.17 7.73 12.00
CA ILE A 89 -7.43 6.56 11.54
C ILE A 89 -6.20 7.02 10.73
N ILE A 90 -5.07 6.35 10.96
CA ILE A 90 -3.91 6.39 10.10
C ILE A 90 -3.74 4.99 9.52
N HIS A 91 -3.74 4.86 8.19
CA HIS A 91 -3.63 3.60 7.48
C HIS A 91 -2.40 3.61 6.56
N SER A 92 -1.38 2.87 6.98
CA SER A 92 -0.12 2.76 6.27
C SER A 92 -0.09 1.55 5.35
N HIS A 93 0.39 1.74 4.12
CA HIS A 93 0.61 0.67 3.14
C HIS A 93 2.08 0.22 3.06
N LEU A 94 2.99 0.87 3.80
CA LEU A 94 4.40 0.53 3.81
C LEU A 94 4.95 0.53 5.23
N SER A 95 5.50 -0.61 5.68
CA SER A 95 6.03 -0.75 7.04
C SER A 95 7.17 0.22 7.40
N HIS A 96 7.84 0.81 6.40
CA HIS A 96 8.86 1.83 6.62
C HIS A 96 8.26 3.13 7.18
N ASP A 97 7.03 3.48 6.79
CA ASP A 97 6.32 4.67 7.24
C ASP A 97 6.11 4.66 8.76
N LEU A 98 6.11 3.49 9.40
CA LEU A 98 5.96 3.36 10.86
C LEU A 98 7.05 4.14 11.62
N TRP A 99 8.25 4.29 11.06
CA TRP A 99 9.33 5.11 11.63
C TRP A 99 8.96 6.59 11.72
N ILE A 100 8.05 7.06 10.87
CA ILE A 100 7.52 8.43 10.91
C ILE A 100 6.24 8.48 11.75
N LEU A 101 5.30 7.57 11.47
CA LEU A 101 3.94 7.60 12.03
C LEU A 101 3.91 7.32 13.54
N THR A 102 4.67 6.32 14.01
CA THR A 102 4.65 5.91 15.41
C THR A 102 5.15 6.99 16.37
N PRO A 103 6.34 7.60 16.14
CA PRO A 103 6.77 8.72 16.97
C PRO A 103 5.88 9.96 16.78
N ALA A 104 5.36 10.24 15.57
CA ALA A 104 4.44 11.37 15.37
C ALA A 104 3.14 11.21 16.18
N LEU A 105 2.57 10.00 16.23
CA LEU A 105 1.42 9.67 17.09
C LEU A 105 1.76 9.83 18.58
N LYS A 106 2.88 9.28 19.02
CA LYS A 106 3.31 9.40 20.44
C LYS A 106 3.52 10.86 20.84
N LEU A 107 4.17 11.66 20.00
CA LEU A 107 4.47 13.07 20.28
C LEU A 107 3.27 14.01 20.12
N SER A 108 2.25 13.60 19.36
CA SER A 108 1.00 14.37 19.23
C SER A 108 0.06 14.13 20.41
N GLY A 109 0.16 12.98 21.08
CA GLY A 109 -0.78 12.57 22.13
C GLY A 109 -2.13 12.11 21.56
N SER A 110 -2.19 11.80 20.26
CA SER A 110 -3.42 11.40 19.59
C SER A 110 -3.75 9.92 19.78
N ASP A 111 -5.03 9.65 20.00
CA ASP A 111 -5.61 8.30 20.11
C ASP A 111 -6.00 7.66 18.76
N ALA A 112 -5.63 8.31 17.64
CA ALA A 112 -5.90 7.82 16.29
C ALA A 112 -5.44 6.36 16.12
N LYS A 113 -6.28 5.54 15.49
CA LYS A 113 -5.97 4.12 15.30
C LYS A 113 -5.00 3.94 14.13
N LEU A 114 -3.93 3.18 14.34
CA LEU A 114 -2.91 2.90 13.33
C LEU A 114 -3.15 1.52 12.72
N PHE A 115 -3.46 1.51 11.43
CA PHE A 115 -3.66 0.32 10.61
C PHE A 115 -2.47 0.14 9.66
N LEU A 116 -2.06 -1.11 9.45
CA LEU A 116 -0.99 -1.46 8.51
C LEU A 116 -1.50 -2.49 7.50
N THR A 117 -1.44 -2.18 6.21
CA THR A 117 -1.56 -3.21 5.17
C THR A 117 -0.16 -3.65 4.72
N LYS A 118 0.12 -4.95 4.85
CA LYS A 118 1.39 -5.54 4.45
C LYS A 118 1.23 -6.21 3.09
N HIS A 119 1.99 -5.74 2.10
CA HIS A 119 1.98 -6.25 0.73
C HIS A 119 3.12 -7.22 0.41
N MET A 120 4.21 -7.14 1.18
CA MET A 120 5.44 -7.90 0.91
C MET A 120 6.02 -8.45 2.22
N ALA A 121 6.49 -9.70 2.16
CA ALA A 121 7.27 -10.30 3.24
C ALA A 121 8.63 -9.60 3.34
N SER A 122 9.12 -9.34 4.56
CA SER A 122 10.46 -8.76 4.73
C SER A 122 11.56 -9.79 4.86
N GLY A 123 11.25 -11.06 5.17
CA GLY A 123 12.25 -12.11 5.47
C GLY A 123 13.10 -11.88 6.73
N ILE A 124 13.17 -10.65 7.23
CA ILE A 124 13.97 -10.22 8.37
C ILE A 124 13.11 -10.20 9.64
N LYS A 125 13.63 -10.75 10.74
CA LYS A 125 13.03 -10.64 12.08
C LYS A 125 13.16 -9.20 12.59
N LYS A 126 12.02 -8.55 12.81
CA LYS A 126 11.84 -7.17 13.29
C LYS A 126 11.20 -7.19 14.69
N LYS A 127 11.90 -7.82 15.63
CA LYS A 127 11.48 -8.02 17.04
C LYS A 127 12.44 -7.40 18.05
N ASP A 128 13.42 -6.61 17.62
CA ASP A 128 14.24 -5.78 18.50
C ASP A 128 13.43 -4.63 19.12
N ILE A 129 14.05 -3.92 20.07
CA ILE A 129 13.39 -2.90 20.89
C ILE A 129 12.76 -1.80 20.02
N PHE A 130 13.44 -1.36 18.96
CA PHE A 130 12.92 -0.30 18.09
C PHE A 130 11.74 -0.81 17.26
N HIS A 131 11.87 -1.97 16.63
CA HIS A 131 10.74 -2.53 15.87
C HIS A 131 9.55 -2.88 16.78
N ARG A 132 9.78 -3.33 18.01
CA ARG A 132 8.71 -3.51 19.01
C ARG A 132 8.00 -2.21 19.30
N PHE A 133 8.74 -1.11 19.48
CA PHE A 133 8.13 0.21 19.65
C PHE A 133 7.23 0.58 18.47
N LEU A 134 7.66 0.31 17.23
CA LEU A 134 6.86 0.60 16.02
C LEU A 134 5.63 -0.32 15.89
N TYR A 135 5.83 -1.63 15.94
CA TYR A 135 4.79 -2.61 15.66
C TYR A 135 3.78 -2.75 16.79
N ASN A 136 4.16 -2.51 18.05
CA ASN A 136 3.21 -2.51 19.16
C ASN A 136 2.21 -1.34 19.07
N ARG A 137 2.54 -0.26 18.34
CA ARG A 137 1.60 0.85 18.10
C ARG A 137 0.52 0.51 17.07
N VAL A 138 0.72 -0.53 16.26
CA VAL A 138 -0.24 -0.97 15.25
C VAL A 138 -1.46 -1.59 15.93
N ASN A 139 -2.64 -1.01 15.70
CA ASN A 139 -3.90 -1.46 16.27
C ASN A 139 -4.45 -2.69 15.52
N LYS A 140 -4.34 -2.71 14.20
CA LYS A 140 -4.71 -3.85 13.33
C LYS A 140 -3.80 -3.89 12.11
N ALA A 141 -3.53 -5.10 11.62
CA ALA A 141 -2.78 -5.31 10.40
C ALA A 141 -3.56 -6.17 9.40
N ALA A 142 -3.57 -5.77 8.14
CA ALA A 142 -4.11 -6.51 7.02
C ALA A 142 -2.96 -7.14 6.23
N ALA A 143 -2.98 -8.46 6.08
CA ALA A 143 -2.07 -9.19 5.23
C ALA A 143 -2.76 -9.54 3.91
N VAL A 144 -2.13 -9.24 2.78
CA VAL A 144 -2.74 -9.50 1.46
C VAL A 144 -2.86 -10.98 1.09
N SER A 145 -2.27 -11.87 1.88
CA SER A 145 -2.39 -13.32 1.72
C SER A 145 -2.05 -14.06 3.02
N GLN A 146 -2.35 -15.36 3.08
CA GLN A 146 -1.94 -16.22 4.20
C GLN A 146 -0.43 -16.27 4.38
N TYR A 147 0.33 -16.28 3.28
CA TYR A 147 1.79 -16.23 3.32
C TYR A 147 2.29 -14.95 4.00
N ILE A 148 1.67 -13.80 3.69
CA ILE A 148 2.04 -12.53 4.33
C ILE A 148 1.61 -12.49 5.80
N LYS A 149 0.45 -13.07 6.15
CA LYS A 149 0.01 -13.19 7.55
C LYS A 149 1.05 -13.98 8.35
N LYS A 150 1.45 -15.15 7.84
CA LYS A 150 2.51 -15.96 8.46
C LYS A 150 3.81 -15.17 8.62
N SER A 151 4.23 -14.44 7.59
CA SER A 151 5.43 -13.60 7.67
C SER A 151 5.33 -12.53 8.76
N LEU A 152 4.17 -11.87 8.94
CA LEU A 152 3.97 -10.89 10.01
C LEU A 152 4.07 -11.52 11.41
N VAL A 153 3.43 -12.68 11.63
CA VAL A 153 3.49 -13.43 12.89
C VAL A 153 4.93 -13.83 13.23
N ASP A 154 5.64 -14.39 12.24
CA ASP A 154 6.98 -14.92 12.43
C ASP A 154 8.00 -13.79 12.68
N THR A 155 7.82 -12.63 12.02
CA THR A 155 8.86 -11.59 11.95
C THR A 155 8.58 -10.32 12.76
N THR A 156 7.37 -10.04 13.22
CA THR A 156 7.04 -8.79 13.94
C THR A 156 6.50 -9.05 15.33
N SER A 157 6.35 -8.00 16.16
CA SER A 157 5.71 -8.11 17.47
C SER A 157 4.19 -7.92 17.44
N ILE A 158 3.55 -7.85 16.26
CA ILE A 158 2.10 -7.74 16.15
C ILE A 158 1.47 -9.08 16.60
N PRO A 159 0.58 -9.07 17.61
CA PRO A 159 -0.21 -10.25 18.00
C PRO A 159 -1.04 -10.83 16.83
N GLU A 160 -1.15 -12.15 16.74
CA GLU A 160 -1.84 -12.80 15.62
C GLU A 160 -3.32 -12.43 15.52
N ASP A 161 -4.01 -12.24 16.64
CA ASP A 161 -5.41 -11.80 16.73
C ASP A 161 -5.64 -10.38 16.19
N LYS A 162 -4.57 -9.60 16.02
CA LYS A 162 -4.59 -8.30 15.35
C LYS A 162 -4.32 -8.37 13.85
N ILE A 163 -3.98 -9.53 13.31
CA ILE A 163 -3.65 -9.72 11.89
C ILE A 163 -4.80 -10.43 11.18
N ILE A 164 -5.41 -9.75 10.21
CA ILE A 164 -6.43 -10.32 9.32
C ILE A 164 -5.84 -10.58 7.94
N VAL A 165 -6.41 -11.55 7.22
CA VAL A 165 -6.12 -11.74 5.79
C VAL A 165 -7.14 -10.95 4.99
N LEU A 166 -6.66 -9.99 4.21
CA LEU A 166 -7.48 -9.13 3.36
C LEU A 166 -6.79 -9.02 1.99
N PRO A 167 -7.20 -9.86 1.01
CA PRO A 167 -6.68 -9.79 -0.35
C PRO A 167 -6.91 -8.40 -0.98
N VAL A 168 -6.00 -7.98 -1.86
CA VAL A 168 -6.16 -6.72 -2.60
C VAL A 168 -7.31 -6.86 -3.58
N GLY A 169 -8.30 -5.98 -3.48
CA GLY A 169 -9.39 -5.89 -4.45
C GLY A 169 -8.93 -5.30 -5.78
N ILE A 170 -9.65 -5.64 -6.85
CA ILE A 170 -9.53 -5.00 -8.16
C ILE A 170 -10.85 -4.34 -8.53
N ASP A 171 -10.79 -3.28 -9.32
CA ASP A 171 -11.97 -2.64 -9.89
C ASP A 171 -12.57 -3.58 -10.94
N ALA A 172 -13.65 -4.28 -10.58
CA ALA A 172 -14.29 -5.24 -11.46
C ALA A 172 -14.82 -4.58 -12.74
N ASP A 173 -15.31 -3.35 -12.68
CA ASP A 173 -15.84 -2.63 -13.84
C ASP A 173 -14.72 -2.27 -14.81
N LYS A 174 -13.57 -1.83 -14.28
CA LYS A 174 -12.38 -1.56 -15.10
C LYS A 174 -11.88 -2.80 -15.85
N PHE A 175 -12.00 -3.98 -15.26
CA PHE A 175 -11.53 -5.24 -15.86
C PHE A 175 -12.64 -6.05 -16.54
N ASN A 176 -13.89 -5.58 -16.51
CA ASN A 176 -15.00 -6.14 -17.26
C ASN A 176 -14.99 -5.60 -18.69
N ILE A 177 -13.94 -5.95 -19.44
CA ILE A 177 -13.72 -5.47 -20.80
C ILE A 177 -14.21 -6.49 -21.84
N PHE A 178 -14.97 -6.01 -22.81
CA PHE A 178 -15.16 -6.74 -24.07
C PHE A 178 -13.92 -6.53 -24.94
N TYR A 179 -13.37 -7.60 -25.49
CA TYR A 179 -12.23 -7.52 -26.39
C TYR A 179 -12.42 -8.45 -27.59
N ASN A 180 -11.97 -8.01 -28.77
CA ASN A 180 -11.91 -8.83 -29.96
C ASN A 180 -10.52 -9.47 -30.08
N LYS A 181 -10.45 -10.80 -29.86
CA LYS A 181 -9.21 -11.56 -29.94
C LYS A 181 -8.55 -11.51 -31.31
N GLU A 182 -9.33 -11.56 -32.40
CA GLU A 182 -8.80 -11.55 -33.77
C GLU A 182 -8.23 -10.19 -34.14
N GLU A 183 -8.90 -9.12 -33.73
CA GLU A 183 -8.43 -7.75 -33.89
C GLU A 183 -7.09 -7.54 -33.17
N ILE A 184 -7.00 -7.93 -31.89
CA ILE A 184 -5.76 -7.80 -31.11
C ILE A 184 -4.62 -8.59 -31.76
N LYS A 185 -4.90 -9.83 -32.20
CA LYS A 185 -3.90 -10.62 -32.93
C LYS A 185 -3.46 -9.97 -34.22
N THR A 186 -4.40 -9.40 -34.99
CA THR A 186 -4.10 -8.70 -36.24
C THR A 186 -3.21 -7.48 -36.00
N VAL A 187 -3.55 -6.64 -35.01
CA VAL A 187 -2.76 -5.46 -34.62
C VAL A 187 -1.36 -5.85 -34.15
N LEU A 188 -1.24 -6.95 -33.40
CA LEU A 188 0.04 -7.47 -32.92
C LEU A 188 0.76 -8.36 -33.96
N GLN A 189 0.22 -8.50 -35.17
CA GLN A 189 0.77 -9.32 -36.25
C GLN A 189 0.96 -10.80 -35.87
N ILE A 190 0.09 -11.34 -35.03
CA ILE A 190 0.06 -12.73 -34.60
C ILE A 190 -0.93 -13.52 -35.48
N PRO A 191 -0.55 -14.68 -36.07
CA PRO A 191 -1.47 -15.48 -36.86
C PRO A 191 -2.71 -15.92 -36.05
N LEU A 192 -3.88 -15.86 -36.68
CA LEU A 192 -5.17 -16.14 -36.03
C LEU A 192 -5.25 -17.56 -35.44
N ASN A 193 -4.57 -18.52 -36.06
CA ASN A 193 -4.51 -19.93 -35.64
C ASN A 193 -3.47 -20.23 -34.54
N LYS A 194 -2.65 -19.26 -34.09
CA LYS A 194 -1.62 -19.51 -33.06
C LYS A 194 -2.15 -19.36 -31.63
N LEU A 195 -1.67 -20.19 -30.72
CA LEU A 195 -1.86 -19.98 -29.27
C LEU A 195 -1.01 -18.78 -28.82
N VAL A 196 -1.56 -17.94 -27.94
CA VAL A 196 -0.83 -16.81 -27.34
C VAL A 196 -0.74 -17.06 -25.84
N ILE A 197 0.48 -17.11 -25.32
CA ILE A 197 0.75 -17.23 -23.89
C ILE A 197 1.50 -15.96 -23.48
N GLY A 198 0.97 -15.24 -22.49
CA GLY A 198 1.52 -13.98 -22.03
C GLY A 198 2.03 -14.05 -20.59
N PHE A 199 3.01 -13.22 -20.28
CA PHE A 199 3.53 -13.02 -18.93
C PHE A 199 3.45 -11.54 -18.58
N THR A 200 2.88 -11.19 -17.42
CA THR A 200 2.81 -9.80 -16.95
C THR A 200 3.48 -9.65 -15.59
N GLY A 201 4.45 -8.75 -15.51
CA GLY A 201 5.20 -8.49 -14.28
C GLY A 201 6.42 -7.62 -14.53
N ARG A 202 7.00 -7.07 -13.46
CA ARG A 202 8.31 -6.40 -13.55
C ARG A 202 9.38 -7.44 -13.85
N ILE A 203 10.25 -7.16 -14.81
CA ILE A 203 11.40 -8.01 -15.14
C ILE A 203 12.45 -7.88 -14.03
N THR A 204 12.28 -8.68 -12.99
CA THR A 204 13.16 -8.72 -11.81
C THR A 204 13.33 -10.16 -11.33
N PRO A 205 14.46 -10.50 -10.69
CA PRO A 205 14.67 -11.84 -10.11
C PRO A 205 13.51 -12.29 -9.21
N GLY A 206 13.20 -13.58 -9.24
CA GLY A 206 12.11 -14.19 -8.44
C GLY A 206 10.70 -13.92 -8.96
N LYS A 207 10.55 -13.31 -10.14
CA LYS A 207 9.25 -13.18 -10.82
C LYS A 207 8.94 -14.33 -11.79
N GLY A 208 9.86 -15.26 -12.02
CA GLY A 208 9.61 -16.44 -12.85
C GLY A 208 9.70 -16.22 -14.36
N HIS A 209 10.31 -15.11 -14.82
CA HIS A 209 10.55 -14.89 -16.25
C HIS A 209 11.46 -15.96 -16.84
N GLU A 210 12.49 -16.37 -16.10
CA GLU A 210 13.40 -17.47 -16.52
C GLU A 210 12.65 -18.79 -16.66
N ASP A 211 11.76 -19.10 -15.72
CA ASP A 211 10.94 -20.31 -15.76
C ASP A 211 9.95 -20.26 -16.93
N PHE A 212 9.37 -19.09 -17.20
CA PHE A 212 8.52 -18.86 -18.37
C PHE A 212 9.26 -19.13 -19.68
N PHE A 213 10.50 -18.63 -19.83
CA PHE A 213 11.30 -18.90 -21.02
C PHE A 213 11.71 -20.37 -21.15
N LYS A 214 12.04 -21.03 -20.04
CA LYS A 214 12.32 -22.49 -20.05
C LYS A 214 11.09 -23.28 -20.48
N ALA A 215 9.91 -22.92 -19.98
CA ALA A 215 8.65 -23.57 -20.35
C ALA A 215 8.28 -23.29 -21.82
N ALA A 216 8.52 -22.07 -22.32
CA ALA A 216 8.21 -21.70 -23.70
C ALA A 216 8.93 -22.60 -24.73
N LYS A 217 10.18 -23.01 -24.45
CA LYS A 217 10.95 -23.93 -25.30
C LYS A 217 10.33 -25.33 -25.45
N ILE A 218 9.42 -25.72 -24.57
CA ILE A 218 8.70 -27.01 -24.67
C ILE A 218 7.66 -26.97 -25.80
N PHE A 219 7.19 -25.77 -26.16
CA PHE A 219 6.18 -25.54 -27.19
C PHE A 219 6.78 -25.13 -28.55
N GLU A 220 8.12 -25.11 -28.67
CA GLU A 220 8.84 -25.00 -29.96
C GLU A 220 8.89 -26.36 -30.67
#